data_AF-A0A2R6FAM1-F1
#
_entry.id   AF-A0A2R6FAM1-F1
#
_cell.length_a   1.000
_cell.length_b   1.000
_cell.length_c   1.000
_cell.angle_alpha   90.00
_cell.angle_beta   90.00
_cell.angle_gamma   90.00
#
_symmetry.space_group_name_H-M   'P 1'
#
loop_
_entity.id
_entity.type
_entity.pdbx_description
1 polymer ?
#
loop_
_entity_poly.entity_id
_entity_poly.type
_entity_poly.pdbx_seq_one_letter_code
_entity_poly.pdbx_strand_id
1 'polypeptide(L)'
;MLLVGAFALSLVFVALALLLNSAVYTENLATRNSGDDTQEAIEFSREVRLAVRGILANLESSGSDDVEFKSTMNDWTNRAERHYTADGVTIGTSVKSVDTTTYDSAEIRVTYRSTQVRYAAVIEVDRTP
;
A
#
# COMPACT_ATOMS: atom_id res chain seq x y z
N MET A 1 -4.02 -21.56 -56.81
CA MET A 1 -3.13 -21.68 -55.64
C MET A 1 -2.96 -20.37 -54.87
N LEU A 2 -3.08 -19.18 -55.50
CA LEU A 2 -3.01 -17.88 -54.80
C LEU A 2 -4.04 -17.72 -53.66
N LEU A 3 -5.29 -18.15 -53.86
CA LEU A 3 -6.33 -18.05 -52.84
C LEU A 3 -6.00 -18.88 -51.59
N VAL A 4 -5.49 -20.10 -51.79
CA VAL A 4 -5.08 -21.00 -50.69
C VAL A 4 -3.86 -20.44 -49.95
N GLY A 5 -2.90 -19.87 -50.68
CA GLY A 5 -1.74 -19.20 -50.08
C GLY A 5 -2.11 -17.95 -49.28
N ALA A 6 -3.00 -17.10 -49.81
CA ALA A 6 -3.48 -15.91 -49.12
C ALA A 6 -4.30 -16.25 -47.87
N PHE A 7 -5.13 -17.29 -47.93
CA PHE A 7 -5.92 -17.75 -46.79
C PHE A 7 -5.03 -18.30 -45.65
N ALA A 8 -4.04 -19.13 -46.00
CA ALA A 8 -3.06 -19.63 -45.02
C ALA A 8 -2.28 -18.50 -44.36
N LEU A 9 -1.86 -17.49 -45.14
CA LEU A 9 -1.16 -16.31 -44.61
C LEU A 9 -2.03 -15.50 -43.64
N SER A 10 -3.32 -15.32 -43.95
CA SER A 10 -4.28 -14.66 -43.06
C SER A 10 -4.43 -15.38 -41.73
N LEU A 11 -4.53 -16.71 -41.74
CA LEU A 11 -4.63 -17.50 -40.51
C LEU A 11 -3.39 -17.35 -39.62
N VAL A 12 -2.20 -17.30 -40.23
CA VAL A 12 -0.95 -17.03 -39.49
C VAL A 12 -0.98 -15.65 -38.86
N PHE A 13 -1.40 -14.60 -39.58
CA PHE A 13 -1.52 -13.26 -38.99
C PHE A 13 -2.54 -13.19 -37.85
N VAL A 14 -3.69 -13.85 -37.98
CA VAL A 14 -4.69 -13.90 -36.91
C VAL A 14 -4.15 -14.67 -35.71
N ALA A 15 -3.49 -15.80 -35.93
CA ALA A 15 -2.86 -16.56 -34.85
C ALA A 15 -1.77 -15.75 -34.13
N LEU A 16 -0.93 -15.02 -34.88
CA LEU A 16 0.08 -14.13 -34.32
C LEU A 16 -0.55 -12.97 -33.53
N ALA A 17 -1.64 -12.38 -34.04
CA ALA A 17 -2.37 -11.33 -33.33
C ALA A 17 -2.99 -11.86 -32.02
N LEU A 18 -3.56 -13.07 -32.03
CA LEU A 18 -4.09 -13.71 -30.83
C LEU A 18 -2.99 -14.07 -29.83
N LEU A 19 -1.85 -14.60 -30.30
CA LEU A 19 -0.70 -14.91 -29.47
C LEU A 19 -0.10 -13.65 -28.85
N LEU A 20 0.03 -12.55 -29.61
CA LEU A 20 0.52 -11.29 -29.11
C LEU A 20 -0.46 -10.67 -28.11
N ASN A 21 -1.77 -10.68 -28.41
CA ASN A 21 -2.79 -10.22 -27.48
C ASN A 21 -2.81 -11.05 -26.21
N SER A 22 -2.59 -12.36 -26.30
CA SER A 22 -2.54 -13.28 -25.14
C SER A 22 -1.25 -13.13 -24.32
N ALA A 23 -0.10 -12.98 -24.98
CA ALA A 23 1.19 -12.77 -24.32
C ALA A 23 1.22 -11.44 -23.59
N VAL A 24 0.78 -10.35 -24.25
CA VAL A 24 0.62 -9.04 -23.62
C VAL A 24 -0.40 -9.10 -22.50
N TYR A 25 -1.52 -9.80 -22.67
CA TYR A 25 -2.51 -9.96 -21.59
C TYR A 25 -1.95 -10.74 -20.39
N THR A 26 -1.08 -11.73 -20.62
CA THR A 26 -0.44 -12.53 -19.56
C THR A 26 0.66 -11.76 -18.83
N GLU A 27 1.52 -11.01 -19.54
CA GLU A 27 2.50 -10.09 -18.93
C GLU A 27 1.82 -8.95 -18.16
N ASN A 28 0.71 -8.45 -18.70
CA ASN A 28 -0.08 -7.41 -18.05
C ASN A 28 -0.77 -7.95 -16.78
N LEU A 29 -1.12 -9.23 -16.73
CA LEU A 29 -1.71 -9.84 -15.53
C LEU A 29 -0.67 -10.00 -14.40
N ALA A 30 0.56 -10.37 -14.74
CA ALA A 30 1.64 -10.49 -13.75
C ALA A 30 2.07 -9.13 -13.19
N THR A 31 2.21 -8.12 -14.05
CA THR A 31 2.71 -6.79 -13.64
C THR A 31 1.65 -5.97 -12.93
N ARG A 32 0.36 -6.08 -13.33
CA ARG A 32 -0.72 -5.31 -12.69
C ARG A 32 -0.94 -5.75 -11.25
N ASN A 33 -0.77 -7.04 -10.93
CA ASN A 33 -0.84 -7.51 -9.55
C ASN A 33 0.40 -7.12 -8.72
N SER A 34 1.57 -6.90 -9.34
CA SER A 34 2.78 -6.43 -8.63
C SER A 34 2.82 -4.92 -8.42
N GLY A 35 2.25 -4.15 -9.36
CA GLY A 35 2.19 -2.69 -9.30
C GLY A 35 1.17 -2.19 -8.27
N ASP A 36 0.03 -2.87 -8.15
CA ASP A 36 -1.04 -2.52 -7.21
C ASP A 36 -0.56 -2.59 -5.76
N ASP A 37 0.04 -3.71 -5.35
CA ASP A 37 0.59 -3.91 -4.00
C ASP A 37 1.65 -2.85 -3.61
N THR A 38 2.44 -2.37 -4.57
CA THR A 38 3.45 -1.33 -4.31
C THR A 38 2.81 0.03 -4.11
N GLN A 39 1.81 0.36 -4.93
CA GLN A 39 1.03 1.59 -4.78
C GLN A 39 0.28 1.59 -3.45
N GLU A 40 -0.35 0.46 -3.10
CA GLU A 40 -1.08 0.28 -1.85
C GLU A 40 -0.17 0.42 -0.63
N ALA A 41 1.08 -0.09 -0.68
CA ALA A 41 2.06 0.13 0.38
C ALA A 41 2.41 1.62 0.58
N ILE A 42 2.48 2.39 -0.50
CA ILE A 42 2.71 3.85 -0.46
C ILE A 42 1.48 4.57 0.11
N GLU A 43 0.28 4.16 -0.31
CA GLU A 43 -0.98 4.70 0.20
C GLU A 43 -1.13 4.42 1.70
N PHE A 44 -0.87 3.20 2.15
CA PHE A 44 -0.85 2.85 3.57
C PHE A 44 0.12 3.75 4.36
N SER A 45 1.34 3.97 3.85
CA SER A 45 2.30 4.88 4.51
C SER A 45 1.79 6.32 4.59
N ARG A 46 1.02 6.79 3.60
CA ARG A 46 0.41 8.12 3.61
C ARG A 46 -0.73 8.18 4.63
N GLU A 47 -1.56 7.14 4.71
CA GLU A 47 -2.64 7.03 5.69
C GLU A 47 -2.11 7.05 7.12
N VAL A 48 -1.04 6.31 7.40
CA VAL A 48 -0.38 6.35 8.72
C VAL A 48 0.08 7.77 9.04
N ARG A 49 0.71 8.48 8.10
CA ARG A 49 1.15 9.87 8.31
C ARG A 49 -0.03 10.79 8.65
N LEU A 50 -1.17 10.63 7.97
CA LEU A 50 -2.37 11.42 8.23
C LEU A 50 -3.00 11.06 9.59
N ALA A 51 -3.08 9.78 9.93
CA ALA A 51 -3.60 9.30 11.20
C ALA A 51 -2.76 9.84 12.37
N VAL A 52 -1.44 9.72 12.29
CA VAL A 52 -0.50 10.22 13.31
C VAL A 52 -0.66 11.72 13.51
N ARG A 53 -0.71 12.50 12.42
CA ARG A 53 -0.96 13.96 12.51
C ARG A 53 -2.27 14.29 13.20
N GLY A 54 -3.34 13.57 12.85
CA GLY A 54 -4.65 13.75 13.48
C GLY A 54 -4.61 13.41 14.97
N ILE A 55 -3.93 12.33 15.35
CA ILE A 55 -3.79 11.92 16.75
C ILE A 55 -2.96 12.96 17.53
N LEU A 56 -1.81 13.40 17.01
CA LEU A 56 -0.98 14.44 17.63
C LEU A 56 -1.75 15.75 17.86
N ALA A 57 -2.53 16.19 16.87
CA ALA A 57 -3.36 17.39 16.99
C ALA A 57 -4.46 17.25 18.06
N ASN A 58 -5.03 16.05 18.24
CA ASN A 58 -6.01 15.81 19.30
C ASN A 58 -5.34 15.83 20.68
N LEU A 59 -4.19 15.16 20.85
CA LEU A 59 -3.52 15.07 22.16
C LEU A 59 -3.06 16.41 22.73
N GLU A 60 -2.55 17.31 21.89
CA GLU A 60 -2.19 18.68 22.32
C GLU A 60 -3.42 19.41 22.88
N SER A 61 -4.57 19.27 22.22
CA SER A 61 -5.81 19.94 22.64
C SER A 61 -6.40 19.37 23.94
N SER A 62 -6.18 18.08 24.20
CA SER A 62 -6.72 17.38 25.38
C SER A 62 -5.76 17.32 26.57
N GLY A 63 -4.47 17.66 26.39
CA GLY A 63 -3.45 17.54 27.45
C GLY A 63 -3.16 16.09 27.84
N SER A 64 -3.36 15.17 26.91
CA SER A 64 -3.21 13.71 27.05
C SER A 64 -1.75 13.27 27.18
N ASP A 65 -1.50 12.01 27.58
CA ASP A 65 -0.16 11.40 27.74
C ASP A 65 0.20 10.41 26.59
N ASP A 66 1.48 10.04 26.45
CA ASP A 66 2.01 9.03 25.50
C ASP A 66 1.22 7.70 25.49
N VAL A 67 0.70 7.30 26.64
CA VAL A 67 -0.12 6.08 26.76
C VAL A 67 -1.39 6.18 25.91
N GLU A 68 -2.02 7.35 25.87
CA GLU A 68 -3.21 7.60 25.07
C GLU A 68 -2.89 7.65 23.57
N PHE A 69 -1.75 8.24 23.20
CA PHE A 69 -1.24 8.20 21.81
C PHE A 69 -1.08 6.75 21.34
N LYS A 70 -0.35 5.93 22.10
CA LYS A 70 -0.11 4.52 21.78
C LYS A 70 -1.41 3.72 21.72
N SER A 71 -2.32 3.96 22.66
CA SER A 71 -3.62 3.30 22.68
C SER A 71 -4.43 3.64 21.42
N THR A 72 -4.53 4.93 21.09
CA THR A 72 -5.26 5.41 19.91
C THR A 72 -4.65 4.89 18.62
N MET A 73 -3.31 4.87 18.53
CA MET A 73 -2.61 4.33 17.38
C MET A 73 -2.86 2.82 17.22
N ASN A 74 -2.80 2.03 18.30
CA ASN A 74 -3.13 0.61 18.26
C ASN A 74 -4.58 0.38 17.81
N ASP A 75 -5.50 1.20 18.30
CA ASP A 75 -6.92 1.15 17.95
C ASP A 75 -7.17 1.45 16.47
N TRP A 76 -6.45 2.43 15.92
CA TRP A 76 -6.47 2.75 14.50
C TRP A 76 -5.87 1.60 13.68
N THR A 77 -4.70 1.08 14.08
CA THR A 77 -4.02 -0.02 13.38
C THR A 77 -4.84 -1.29 13.38
N ASN A 78 -5.48 -1.64 14.49
CA ASN A 78 -6.40 -2.79 14.54
C ASN A 78 -7.57 -2.65 13.57
N ARG A 79 -8.06 -1.42 13.33
CA ARG A 79 -9.13 -1.15 12.36
C ARG A 79 -8.61 -1.27 10.93
N ALA A 80 -7.44 -0.68 10.65
CA ALA A 80 -6.78 -0.79 9.35
C ALA A 80 -6.41 -2.25 9.03
N GLU A 81 -5.88 -3.01 9.98
CA GLU A 81 -5.50 -4.42 9.81
C GLU A 81 -6.69 -5.26 9.34
N ARG A 82 -7.88 -5.04 9.91
CA ARG A 82 -9.10 -5.75 9.48
C ARG A 82 -9.50 -5.41 8.05
N HIS A 83 -9.22 -4.20 7.59
CA HIS A 83 -9.48 -3.78 6.22
C HIS A 83 -8.52 -4.48 5.26
N TYR A 84 -7.21 -4.31 5.46
CA TYR A 84 -6.17 -4.89 4.59
C TYR A 84 -6.13 -6.42 4.63
N THR A 85 -6.49 -7.05 5.76
CA THR A 85 -6.55 -8.51 5.85
C THR A 85 -7.63 -9.09 4.94
N ALA A 86 -8.73 -8.35 4.70
CA ALA A 86 -9.76 -8.77 3.74
C ALA A 86 -9.20 -8.88 2.31
N ASP A 87 -8.19 -8.05 2.00
CA ASP A 87 -7.47 -8.04 0.72
C ASP A 87 -6.22 -8.95 0.74
N GLY A 88 -6.02 -9.73 1.80
CA GLY A 88 -4.90 -10.66 1.93
C GLY A 88 -3.56 -9.99 2.29
N VAL A 89 -3.61 -8.74 2.74
CA VAL A 89 -2.45 -7.94 3.13
C VAL A 89 -2.34 -7.90 4.65
N THR A 90 -1.12 -8.12 5.17
CA THR A 90 -0.80 -7.90 6.58
C THR A 90 -0.07 -6.58 6.74
N ILE A 91 -0.69 -5.65 7.45
CA ILE A 91 -0.05 -4.40 7.84
C ILE A 91 0.29 -4.40 9.34
N GLY A 92 0.99 -3.38 9.79
CA GLY A 92 1.25 -3.17 11.20
C GLY A 92 1.96 -1.85 11.44
N THR A 93 1.79 -1.31 12.65
CA THR A 93 2.48 -0.10 13.08
C THR A 93 3.05 -0.29 14.48
N SER A 94 4.21 0.29 14.74
CA SER A 94 4.80 0.32 16.08
C SER A 94 5.33 1.72 16.35
N VAL A 95 4.81 2.35 17.38
CA VAL A 95 5.30 3.64 17.87
C VAL A 95 6.73 3.45 18.41
N LYS A 96 7.68 4.20 17.89
CA LYS A 96 9.09 4.18 18.31
C LYS A 96 9.35 5.25 19.36
N SER A 97 8.94 6.47 19.07
CA SER A 97 9.02 7.62 19.97
C SER A 97 7.92 8.61 19.61
N VAL A 98 7.56 9.45 20.58
CA VAL A 98 6.68 10.60 20.41
C VAL A 98 7.24 11.73 21.26
N ASP A 99 7.23 12.96 20.75
CA ASP A 99 7.52 14.13 21.58
C ASP A 99 6.34 14.38 22.51
N THR A 100 6.47 14.01 23.78
CA THR A 100 5.41 14.17 24.78
C THR A 100 5.34 15.58 25.36
N THR A 101 6.28 16.45 25.02
CA THR A 101 6.35 17.81 25.56
C THR A 101 5.54 18.76 24.70
N THR A 102 5.68 18.63 23.37
CA THR A 102 4.99 19.51 22.41
C THR A 102 4.05 18.77 21.46
N TYR A 103 4.08 17.43 21.43
CA TYR A 103 3.33 16.62 20.47
C TYR A 103 3.57 17.04 19.01
N ASP A 104 4.76 17.55 18.71
CA ASP A 104 5.11 18.03 17.38
C ASP A 104 5.58 16.93 16.44
N SER A 105 6.18 15.86 16.96
CA SER A 105 6.68 14.78 16.12
C SER A 105 6.47 13.40 16.75
N ALA A 106 6.33 12.40 15.88
CA ALA A 106 6.33 11.00 16.26
C ALA A 106 7.08 10.16 15.22
N GLU A 107 7.86 9.19 15.71
CA GLU A 107 8.45 8.15 14.87
C GLU A 107 7.59 6.90 14.93
N ILE A 108 7.12 6.45 13.76
CA ILE A 108 6.35 5.22 13.64
C ILE A 108 7.07 4.28 12.70
N ARG A 109 7.28 3.04 13.17
CA ARG A 109 7.63 1.93 12.29
C ARG A 109 6.36 1.43 11.62
N VAL A 110 6.34 1.42 10.29
CA VAL A 110 5.28 0.85 9.46
C VAL A 110 5.78 -0.44 8.81
N THR A 111 4.90 -1.43 8.77
CA THR A 111 5.14 -2.69 8.07
C THR A 111 3.95 -2.98 7.16
N TYR A 112 4.23 -3.31 5.91
CA TYR A 112 3.24 -3.74 4.92
C TYR A 112 3.75 -5.02 4.27
N ARG A 113 2.89 -6.02 4.18
CA ARG A 113 3.24 -7.33 3.63
C ARG A 113 2.07 -7.89 2.84
N SER A 114 2.25 -7.99 1.54
CA SER A 114 1.37 -8.75 0.65
C SER A 114 2.07 -10.05 0.21
N THR A 115 1.48 -10.73 -0.77
CA THR A 115 2.09 -11.90 -1.42
C THR A 115 3.32 -11.54 -2.26
N GLN A 116 3.37 -10.31 -2.79
CA GLN A 116 4.40 -9.88 -3.73
C GLN A 116 5.34 -8.82 -3.15
N VAL A 117 4.85 -7.99 -2.20
CA VAL A 117 5.57 -6.86 -1.64
C VAL A 117 5.79 -7.05 -0.15
N ARG A 118 7.02 -6.76 0.29
CA ARG A 118 7.39 -6.64 1.70
C ARG A 118 8.04 -5.29 1.90
N TYR A 119 7.36 -4.43 2.63
CA TYR A 119 7.79 -3.07 2.91
C TYR A 119 7.85 -2.85 4.42
N ALA A 120 8.95 -2.27 4.89
CA ALA A 120 9.10 -1.85 6.27
C ALA A 120 9.93 -0.57 6.31
N ALA A 121 9.42 0.45 6.98
CA ALA A 121 10.09 1.72 7.12
C ALA A 121 9.85 2.31 8.50
N VAL A 122 10.74 3.21 8.91
CA VAL A 122 10.48 4.13 10.02
C VAL A 122 10.16 5.46 9.37
N ILE A 123 8.99 5.99 9.68
CA ILE A 123 8.54 7.30 9.21
C ILE A 123 8.55 8.25 10.38
N GLU A 124 9.22 9.38 10.18
CA GLU A 124 9.09 10.55 11.03
C GLU A 124 7.91 11.38 10.53
N VAL A 125 7.04 11.72 11.46
CA VAL A 125 5.81 12.45 11.19
C VAL A 125 5.77 13.68 12.07
N ASP A 126 5.99 14.82 11.43
CA ASP A 126 5.71 16.12 12.03
C ASP A 126 4.22 16.45 11.92
N ARG A 127 3.71 17.07 12.97
CA ARG A 127 2.34 17.58 13.08
C ARG A 127 2.07 18.65 12.03
N THR A 128 3.00 19.59 11.85
CA THR A 128 2.95 20.61 10.79
C THR A 128 3.69 20.14 9.53
N PRO A 129 3.17 20.43 8.32
CA PRO A 129 3.79 20.05 7.05
C PRO A 129 5.06 20.83 6.71
#